data_AF-A0A534CNP4-F1
#
_entry.id   AF-A0A534CNP4-F1
#
_cell.length_a   1.000
_cell.length_b   1.000
_cell.length_c   1.000
_cell.angle_alpha   90.00
_cell.angle_beta   90.00
_cell.angle_gamma   90.00
#
_symmetry.space_group_name_H-M   'P 1'
#
loop_
_entity.id
_entity.type
_entity.pdbx_description
1 polymer ?
#
loop_
_entity_poly.entity_id
_entity_poly.type
_entity_poly.pdbx_seq_one_letter_code
_entity_poly.pdbx_strand_id
1 'polypeptide(L)' 'SPGEVELYQGASYKSYRGMGSLGAMGERHGSADRYFQDAATELEKLVPEGVEGRVPYKGSVVTILRQLSGGLRAAMGYT' A
#
# COMPACT_ATOMS: atom_id res chain seq x y z
N SER A 1 -7.62 -4.25 -4.87
CA SER A 1 -6.66 -4.42 -3.77
C SER A 1 -7.34 -5.12 -2.60
N PRO A 2 -6.57 -5.85 -1.77
CA PRO A 2 -7.05 -6.43 -0.50
C PRO A 2 -7.65 -5.36 0.42
N GLY A 3 -8.40 -5.80 1.43
CA GLY A 3 -9.11 -4.93 2.37
C GLY A 3 -10.44 -4.39 1.85
N GLU A 4 -11.33 -4.06 2.79
CA GLU A 4 -12.65 -3.49 2.51
C GLU A 4 -12.57 -1.99 2.16
N VAL A 5 -13.66 -1.43 1.67
CA VAL A 5 -13.79 0.01 1.43
C VAL A 5 -14.33 0.65 2.70
N GLU A 6 -13.60 1.62 3.24
CA GLU A 6 -13.98 2.36 4.45
C GLU A 6 -14.60 3.71 4.05
N LEU A 7 -15.67 4.11 4.74
CA LEU A 7 -16.22 5.46 4.64
C LEU A 7 -15.59 6.35 5.73
N TYR A 8 -14.96 7.45 5.33
CA TYR A 8 -14.35 8.40 6.26
C TYR A 8 -14.65 9.83 5.81
N GLN A 9 -15.22 10.65 6.70
CA GLN A 9 -15.59 12.05 6.41
C GLN A 9 -16.41 12.23 5.11
N GLY A 10 -17.28 11.27 4.79
CA GLY A 10 -18.14 11.31 3.60
C GLY A 10 -17.46 10.90 2.29
N ALA A 11 -16.19 10.48 2.30
CA ALA A 11 -15.50 9.93 1.15
C ALA A 11 -15.09 8.47 1.37
N SER A 12 -15.02 7.71 0.27
CA SER A 12 -14.65 6.30 0.29
C SER A 12 -13.13 6.15 0.18
N TYR A 13 -12.55 5.36 1.06
CA TYR A 13 -11.12 5.10 1.15
C TYR A 13 -10.82 3.59 1.19
N LYS A 14 -9.57 3.26 0.96
CA LYS A 14 -9.00 1.96 1.29
C LYS A 14 -7.77 2.13 2.17
N SER A 15 -7.54 1.17 3.06
CA SER A 15 -6.30 1.10 3.83
C SER A 15 -5.10 0.91 2.90
N TYR A 16 -4.02 1.61 3.25
CA TYR A 16 -2.74 1.54 2.57
C TYR A 16 -1.64 1.52 3.63
N ARG A 17 -0.71 0.58 3.49
CA ARG A 17 0.45 0.47 4.38
C ARG A 17 1.70 0.14 3.59
N GLY A 18 2.81 0.79 3.95
CA GLY A 18 4.13 0.42 3.47
C GLY A 18 4.60 -0.88 4.13
N MET A 19 5.39 -1.70 3.44
CA MET A 19 5.91 -2.95 4.00
C MET A 19 6.86 -2.73 5.20
N GLY A 20 7.44 -1.54 5.34
CA GLY A 20 8.27 -1.13 6.48
C GLY A 20 7.50 -0.41 7.58
N SER A 21 6.16 -0.47 7.59
CA SER A 21 5.37 0.09 8.68
C SER A 21 5.30 -0.87 9.86
N LEU A 22 5.02 -0.35 11.07
CA LEU A 22 4.95 -1.17 12.28
C LEU A 22 3.91 -2.30 12.18
N GLY A 23 2.73 -2.03 11.64
CA GLY A 23 1.68 -3.03 11.45
C GLY A 23 1.98 -4.04 10.34
N ALA A 24 2.87 -3.72 9.39
CA ALA A 24 3.34 -4.69 8.39
C ALA A 24 4.55 -5.51 8.86
N MET A 25 5.38 -4.96 9.75
CA MET A 25 6.55 -5.64 10.33
C MET A 25 6.16 -6.57 11.48
N GLY A 26 5.18 -6.18 12.31
CA GLY A 26 4.73 -6.95 13.47
C GLY A 26 3.78 -8.13 13.16
N GLU A 27 3.38 -8.31 11.90
CA GLU A 27 2.58 -9.47 11.49
C GLU A 27 3.42 -10.75 11.50
N ARG A 28 2.79 -11.89 11.87
CA ARG A 28 3.45 -13.22 11.92
C ARG A 28 3.97 -13.70 10.56
N HIS A 29 3.46 -13.15 9.46
CA HIS A 29 3.94 -13.31 8.08
C HIS A 29 4.36 -11.95 7.47
N GLY A 30 4.78 -11.03 8.34
CA GLY A 30 5.15 -9.66 8.01
C GLY A 30 6.49 -9.58 7.28
N SER A 31 6.93 -8.36 6.99
CA SER A 31 8.24 -8.14 6.35
C SER A 31 9.42 -8.63 7.20
N ALA A 32 9.25 -8.81 8.51
CA ALA A 32 10.29 -9.31 9.43
C ALA A 32 10.81 -10.72 9.05
N ASP A 33 9.92 -11.65 8.69
CA ASP A 33 10.29 -13.01 8.25
C ASP A 33 11.05 -12.99 6.91
N ARG A 34 10.70 -12.02 6.06
CA ARG A 34 11.35 -11.81 4.76
C ARG A 34 12.77 -11.25 4.86
N TYR A 35 13.11 -10.61 5.98
CA TYR A 35 14.42 -10.01 6.25
C TYR A 35 15.18 -10.70 7.39
N PHE A 36 14.76 -11.91 7.81
CA PHE A 36 15.41 -12.71 8.85
C PHE A 36 15.65 -11.94 10.16
N GLN A 37 14.73 -11.04 10.52
CA GLN A 37 14.76 -10.43 11.85
C GLN A 37 14.23 -11.45 12.84
N ASP A 38 15.05 -11.79 13.84
CA ASP A 38 14.73 -12.81 14.85
C ASP A 38 13.34 -12.50 15.44
N ALA A 39 12.41 -13.44 15.34
CA ALA A 39 10.99 -13.28 15.69
C ALA A 39 10.76 -12.93 17.18
N ALA A 40 11.85 -12.96 17.97
CA ALA A 40 11.93 -12.58 19.38
C ALA A 40 12.40 -11.12 19.61
N THR A 41 12.68 -10.35 18.56
CA THR A 41 13.07 -8.95 18.71
C THR A 41 11.83 -8.12 19.02
N GLU A 42 11.68 -7.77 20.29
CA GLU A 42 10.61 -6.93 20.84
C GLU A 42 10.22 -5.80 19.89
N LEU A 43 8.91 -5.60 19.71
CA LEU A 43 8.31 -4.52 18.89
C LEU A 43 8.93 -3.14 19.15
N GLU A 44 9.50 -2.92 20.34
CA GLU A 44 10.20 -1.69 20.76
C GLU A 44 11.48 -1.38 19.96
N LYS A 45 12.10 -2.37 19.30
CA LYS A 45 13.33 -2.18 18.52
C LYS A 45 13.11 -1.92 17.04
N LEU A 46 11.86 -1.97 16.56
CA LEU A 46 11.55 -1.74 15.15
C LEU A 46 11.59 -0.24 14.84
N VAL A 47 12.48 0.16 13.92
CA VAL A 47 12.49 1.52 13.34
C VAL A 47 11.68 1.49 12.05
N PRO A 48 10.47 2.07 12.00
CA PRO A 48 9.64 2.01 10.81
C PRO A 48 10.12 2.99 9.74
N GLU A 49 10.29 2.48 8.52
CA GLU A 49 10.55 3.27 7.30
C GLU A 49 9.29 3.44 6.43
N GLY A 50 8.18 2.80 6.82
CA GLY A 50 6.89 2.85 6.14
C GLY A 50 5.80 3.50 6.98
N VAL A 51 4.88 4.19 6.31
CA VAL A 51 3.68 4.77 6.93
C VAL A 51 2.45 3.93 6.65
N GLU A 52 1.46 4.07 7.53
CA GLU A 52 0.12 3.51 7.37
C GLU A 52 -0.87 4.64 7.22
N GLY A 53 -1.88 4.44 6.39
CA GLY A 53 -2.87 5.46 6.13
C GLY A 53 -3.99 4.98 5.24
N ARG A 54 -4.67 5.94 4.65
CA ARG A 54 -5.85 5.74 3.81
C ARG A 54 -5.63 6.43 2.47
N VAL A 55 -6.01 5.75 1.39
CA VAL A 55 -6.00 6.33 0.04
C VAL A 55 -7.40 6.37 -0.52
N PRO A 56 -7.79 7.41 -1.29
CA PRO A 56 -9.11 7.47 -1.89
C PRO A 56 -9.41 6.24 -2.75
N TYR A 57 -10.63 5.73 -2.66
CA TYR A 57 -11.06 4.60 -3.46
C TYR A 57 -11.12 4.99 -4.95
N LYS A 58 -10.37 4.26 -5.79
CA LYS A 58 -10.21 4.57 -7.22
C LYS A 58 -11.06 3.70 -8.16
N GLY A 59 -11.89 2.79 -7.63
CA GLY A 59 -12.70 1.88 -8.45
C GLY A 59 -11.91 0.69 -9.03
N SER A 60 -12.38 0.19 -10.18
CA SER A 60 -11.80 -0.98 -10.85
C SER A 60 -10.42 -0.71 -11.43
N VAL A 61 -9.51 -1.69 -11.30
CA VAL A 61 -8.14 -1.63 -11.85
C VAL A 61 -8.15 -1.49 -13.38
N VAL A 62 -9.14 -2.06 -14.06
CA VAL A 62 -9.24 -2.02 -15.53
C VAL A 62 -9.35 -0.56 -16.02
N THR A 63 -10.14 0.27 -15.34
CA THR A 63 -10.30 1.68 -15.68
C THR A 63 -9.00 2.46 -15.47
N ILE A 64 -8.30 2.21 -14.36
CA ILE A 64 -7.02 2.85 -14.04
C ILE A 64 -5.97 2.51 -15.11
N LEU A 65 -5.85 1.24 -15.48
CA LEU A 65 -4.89 0.79 -16.49
C LEU A 65 -5.18 1.39 -17.87
N ARG A 66 -6.45 1.49 -18.26
CA ARG A 66 -6.85 2.14 -19.52
C ARG A 66 -6.41 3.61 -19.54
N GLN A 67 -6.61 4.35 -18.45
CA GLN A 67 -6.21 5.75 -18.37
C GLN A 67 -4.68 5.93 -18.43
N LEU A 68 -3.93 5.14 -17.66
CA LEU A 68 -2.47 5.21 -17.64
C LEU A 68 -1.86 4.82 -19.00
N SER A 69 -2.35 3.75 -19.61
CA SER A 69 -1.89 3.33 -20.94
C SER A 69 -2.27 4.33 -22.03
N GLY A 70 -3.44 4.96 -21.95
CA GLY A 70 -3.83 6.05 -22.85
C GLY A 70 -2.88 7.25 -22.77
N GLY A 71 -2.54 7.68 -21.56
CA GLY A 71 -1.57 8.77 -21.34
C GLY A 71 -0.18 8.45 -21.88
N LEU A 72 0.30 7.22 -21.64
CA LEU A 72 1.58 6.77 -22.19
C LEU A 72 1.58 6.77 -23.72
N ARG A 73 0.53 6.25 -24.35
CA ARG A 73 0.40 6.23 -25.81
C ARG A 73 0.36 7.64 -26.41
N ALA A 74 -0.30 8.59 -25.74
CA ALA A 74 -0.29 9.98 -26.16
C ALA A 74 1.12 10.59 -26.08
N ALA A 75 1.84 10.35 -24.97
CA ALA A 75 3.22 10.82 -24.80
C ALA A 75 4.15 10.27 -25.90
N MET A 76 4.02 8.99 -26.25
CA MET A 76 4.77 8.37 -27.34
C MET A 76 4.47 8.96 -28.72
N GLY A 77 3.31 9.61 -28.92
CA GLY A 77 2.98 10.32 -30.16
C GLY A 77 3.59 11.72 -30.22
N TYR A 78 3.99 12.30 -29.07
CA TYR A 78 4.64 13.61 -28.99
C TYR A 78 6.18 13.53 -29.04
N THR A 79 6.76 12.34 -28.88
CA THR A 79 8.21 12.05 -28.94
C THR A 79 8.55 11.31 -30.23
#